data_AF-A0A6I3MBS5-F1
#
_entry.id   AF-A0A6I3MBS5-F1
#
_cell.length_a   1.000
_cell.length_b   1.000
_cell.length_c   1.000
_cell.angle_alpha   90.00
_cell.angle_beta   90.00
_cell.angle_gamma   90.00
#
_symmetry.space_group_name_H-M   'P 1'
#
loop_
_entity.id
_entity.type
_entity.pdbx_description
1 polymer ?
#
loop_
_entity_poly.entity_id
_entity_poly.type
_entity_poly.pdbx_seq_one_letter_code
_entity_poly.pdbx_strand_id
1 'polypeptide(L)'
;MKNAASFIAVILFSTIGLAQNGPKIEFAASDNTIDYGKISKSDNGLRSFEFTNTGDAPLLITGAESTVSSIIVTKPADAVMPGKKGKIDVKYNMASGPIRKTITVETNAVNYPDGRVALKIKGEVL
;
A
#
# COMPACT_ATOMS: atom_id res chain seq x y z
N MET A 1 12.60 9.42 -58.08
CA MET A 1 12.33 7.96 -58.06
C MET A 1 13.47 7.33 -57.29
N LYS A 2 13.27 6.98 -56.03
CA LYS A 2 12.88 5.63 -55.54
C LYS A 2 14.09 5.02 -54.81
N ASN A 3 13.88 4.77 -53.52
CA ASN A 3 14.50 3.72 -52.70
C ASN A 3 15.69 4.12 -51.82
N ALA A 4 15.40 4.76 -50.69
CA ALA A 4 16.20 4.62 -49.47
C ALA A 4 15.30 4.64 -48.21
N ALA A 5 14.05 4.21 -48.34
CA ALA A 5 13.08 4.08 -47.25
C ALA A 5 12.95 2.60 -46.86
N SER A 6 13.99 2.04 -46.25
CA SER A 6 13.93 0.72 -45.61
C SER A 6 14.99 0.63 -44.52
N PHE A 7 14.70 1.19 -43.35
CA PHE A 7 15.15 0.69 -42.05
C PHE A 7 14.13 1.10 -40.99
N ILE A 8 12.85 0.84 -41.28
CA ILE A 8 11.79 0.73 -40.26
C ILE A 8 11.67 -0.76 -39.98
N ALA A 9 12.39 -1.24 -38.97
CA ALA A 9 12.23 -2.61 -38.50
C ALA A 9 12.52 -2.67 -37.00
N VAL A 10 11.42 -2.70 -36.24
CA VAL A 10 11.28 -3.42 -34.96
C VAL A 10 12.06 -2.86 -33.77
N ILE A 11 11.55 -1.78 -33.18
CA ILE A 11 11.59 -1.59 -31.71
C ILE A 11 10.23 -1.05 -31.25
N LEU A 12 9.15 -1.75 -31.61
CA LEU A 12 7.96 -1.74 -30.76
C LEU A 12 8.24 -2.79 -29.68
N PHE A 13 8.98 -2.38 -28.63
CA PHE A 13 8.92 -3.10 -27.36
C PHE A 13 7.48 -2.93 -26.88
N SER A 14 6.64 -3.88 -27.28
CA SER A 14 5.35 -4.13 -26.67
C SER A 14 5.63 -4.39 -25.19
N THR A 15 5.56 -3.34 -24.37
CA THR A 15 5.36 -3.48 -22.94
C THR A 15 3.94 -4.01 -22.77
N ILE A 16 3.75 -5.29 -23.09
CA ILE A 16 2.63 -6.07 -22.60
C ILE A 16 2.87 -6.10 -21.10
N GLY A 17 2.33 -5.08 -20.41
CA GLY A 17 2.17 -5.12 -18.97
C GLY A 17 1.43 -6.42 -18.71
N LEU A 18 2.12 -7.36 -18.07
CA LEU A 18 1.51 -8.57 -17.56
C LEU A 18 0.47 -8.11 -16.56
N ALA A 19 -0.76 -7.87 -17.03
CA ALA A 19 -1.90 -7.71 -16.18
C ALA A 19 -2.12 -9.08 -15.54
N GLN A 20 -1.42 -9.32 -14.43
CA GLN A 20 -1.67 -10.49 -13.61
C GLN A 20 -3.14 -10.38 -13.16
N ASN A 21 -3.96 -11.34 -13.56
CA ASN A 21 -5.35 -11.46 -13.10
C ASN A 21 -5.32 -11.84 -11.61
N GLY A 22 -6.37 -11.46 -10.88
CA GLY A 22 -6.49 -11.69 -9.44
C GLY A 22 -6.70 -10.41 -8.62
N PRO A 23 -6.78 -10.55 -7.29
CA PRO A 23 -6.97 -9.41 -6.39
C PRO A 23 -5.74 -8.51 -6.42
N LYS A 24 -5.95 -7.20 -6.44
CA LYS A 24 -4.88 -6.20 -6.39
C LYS A 24 -5.21 -5.17 -5.34
N ILE A 25 -4.21 -4.70 -4.63
CA ILE A 25 -4.37 -3.65 -3.62
C ILE A 25 -3.61 -2.41 -4.03
N GLU A 26 -4.29 -1.26 -3.97
CA GLU A 26 -3.69 0.05 -4.22
C GLU A 26 -4.02 0.99 -3.06
N PHE A 27 -2.99 1.49 -2.38
CA PHE A 27 -3.15 2.43 -1.28
C PHE A 27 -3.24 3.86 -1.80
N ALA A 28 -4.11 4.66 -1.19
CA ALA A 28 -4.25 6.08 -1.53
C ALA A 28 -3.05 6.91 -1.05
N ALA A 29 -2.36 6.45 -0.01
CA ALA A 29 -1.16 7.10 0.51
C ALA A 29 0.04 6.84 -0.42
N SER A 30 0.68 7.91 -0.89
CA SER A 30 1.89 7.82 -1.72
C SER A 30 2.99 7.03 -1.00
N ASP A 31 3.66 6.16 -1.75
CA ASP A 31 4.72 5.26 -1.24
C ASP A 31 4.29 4.44 -0.02
N ASN A 32 3.00 4.14 0.11
CA ASN A 32 2.41 3.46 1.27
C ASN A 32 2.80 4.13 2.59
N THR A 33 2.95 5.47 2.59
CA THR A 33 3.49 6.23 3.71
C THR A 33 2.53 7.31 4.20
N ILE A 34 2.29 7.35 5.51
CA ILE A 34 1.59 8.47 6.17
C ILE A 34 2.58 9.28 7.00
N ASP A 35 2.63 10.59 6.74
CA ASP A 35 3.33 11.55 7.58
C ASP A 35 2.37 12.13 8.62
N TYR A 36 2.68 11.94 9.89
CA TYR A 36 1.95 12.58 10.99
C TYR A 36 2.34 14.05 11.12
N GLY A 37 3.48 14.46 10.54
CA GLY A 37 4.07 15.77 10.78
C GLY A 37 4.57 15.89 12.21
N LYS A 38 4.50 17.11 12.76
CA LYS A 38 4.76 17.37 14.17
C LYS A 38 3.45 17.35 14.94
N ILE A 39 3.32 16.42 15.88
CA ILE A 39 2.13 16.23 16.71
C ILE A 39 2.49 16.34 18.18
N SER A 40 1.52 16.67 19.02
CA SER A 40 1.70 16.67 20.48
C SER A 40 1.24 15.34 21.08
N LYS A 41 1.64 15.09 22.33
CA LYS A 41 1.19 13.90 23.10
C LYS A 41 -0.33 13.78 23.28
N SER A 42 -1.09 14.86 23.09
CA SER A 42 -2.55 14.84 23.21
C SER A 42 -3.26 14.47 21.90
N ASP A 43 -2.53 14.27 20.79
CA ASP A 43 -3.10 13.72 19.55
C ASP A 43 -3.64 12.30 19.81
N ASN A 44 -4.71 11.91 19.11
CA ASN A 44 -5.31 10.60 19.26
C ASN A 44 -4.47 9.47 18.65
N GLY A 45 -3.46 9.82 17.85
CA GLY A 45 -2.50 8.91 17.24
C GLY A 45 -3.06 8.01 16.15
N LEU A 46 -4.31 8.23 15.72
CA LEU A 46 -5.00 7.40 14.75
C LEU A 46 -4.76 7.94 13.33
N ARG A 47 -4.31 7.09 12.43
CA ARG A 47 -4.29 7.34 10.98
C ARG A 47 -4.78 6.11 10.24
N SER A 48 -5.37 6.32 9.07
CA SER A 48 -5.98 5.25 8.28
C SER A 48 -5.29 5.17 6.93
N PHE A 49 -4.76 3.99 6.60
CA PHE A 49 -4.33 3.67 5.24
C PHE A 49 -5.53 3.18 4.45
N GLU A 50 -6.13 4.09 3.68
CA GLU A 50 -7.17 3.73 2.72
C GLU A 50 -6.57 3.03 1.51
N PHE A 51 -7.25 1.99 1.05
CA PHE A 51 -6.87 1.26 -0.15
C PHE A 51 -8.10 0.89 -0.99
N THR A 52 -7.86 0.57 -2.26
CA THR A 52 -8.87 0.07 -3.19
C THR A 52 -8.47 -1.30 -3.70
N ASN A 53 -9.43 -2.23 -3.83
CA ASN A 53 -9.21 -3.44 -4.60
C ASN A 53 -9.32 -3.11 -6.09
N THR A 54 -8.19 -2.98 -6.78
CA THR A 54 -8.13 -2.67 -8.22
C THR A 54 -8.02 -3.92 -9.09
N GLY A 55 -8.14 -5.10 -8.48
CA GLY A 55 -8.18 -6.38 -9.17
C GLY A 55 -9.57 -6.78 -9.61
N ASP A 56 -9.69 -8.04 -10.04
CA ASP A 56 -10.91 -8.66 -10.57
C ASP A 56 -11.46 -9.78 -9.66
N ALA A 57 -10.81 -10.02 -8.51
CA ALA A 57 -11.21 -11.03 -7.53
C ALA A 57 -11.23 -10.44 -6.09
N PRO A 58 -11.91 -11.10 -5.12
CA PRO A 58 -11.96 -10.64 -3.73
C PRO A 58 -10.57 -10.53 -3.09
N LEU A 59 -10.30 -9.36 -2.49
CA LEU A 59 -9.05 -9.06 -1.80
C LEU A 59 -9.20 -9.32 -0.30
N LEU A 60 -8.32 -10.14 0.27
CA LEU A 60 -8.28 -10.43 1.69
C LEU A 60 -7.04 -9.80 2.31
N ILE A 61 -7.22 -9.17 3.47
CA ILE A 61 -6.13 -8.80 4.36
C ILE A 61 -6.04 -9.90 5.43
N THR A 62 -5.05 -10.77 5.34
CA THR A 62 -4.91 -11.95 6.21
C THR A 62 -4.24 -11.59 7.53
N GLY A 63 -3.30 -10.64 7.51
CA GLY A 63 -2.56 -10.19 8.69
C GLY A 63 -2.17 -8.72 8.58
N ALA A 64 -1.96 -8.07 9.73
CA ALA A 64 -1.44 -6.71 9.78
C ALA A 64 -0.75 -6.49 11.13
N GLU A 65 0.57 -6.43 11.13
CA GLU A 65 1.37 -6.41 12.36
C GLU A 65 2.48 -5.36 12.29
N SER A 66 2.81 -4.78 13.44
CA SER A 66 4.01 -3.95 13.61
C SER A 66 4.99 -4.67 14.52
N THR A 67 6.29 -4.53 14.23
CA THR A 67 7.37 -5.11 15.03
C THR A 67 7.42 -4.57 16.46
N VAL A 68 6.78 -3.43 16.73
CA VAL A 68 6.79 -2.78 18.05
C VAL A 68 5.38 -2.76 18.61
N SER A 69 5.23 -3.18 19.87
CA SER A 69 3.97 -3.19 20.62
C SER A 69 3.33 -1.81 20.83
N SER A 70 4.00 -0.73 20.43
CA SER A 70 3.52 0.65 20.52
C SER A 70 2.46 1.03 19.48
N ILE A 71 2.09 0.11 18.58
CA ILE A 71 1.15 0.36 17.49
C ILE A 71 0.05 -0.68 17.53
N ILE A 72 -1.20 -0.21 17.60
CA ILE A 72 -2.38 -1.05 17.40
C ILE A 72 -2.79 -0.93 15.94
N VAL A 73 -2.93 -2.07 15.26
CA VAL A 73 -3.34 -2.15 13.86
C VAL A 73 -4.70 -2.83 13.76
N THR A 74 -5.64 -2.22 13.06
CA THR A 74 -6.96 -2.81 12.78
C THR A 74 -7.12 -2.96 11.27
N LYS A 75 -7.40 -4.18 10.83
CA LYS A 75 -7.65 -4.53 9.42
C LYS A 75 -9.12 -4.86 9.18
N PRO A 76 -9.61 -4.85 7.93
CA PRO A 76 -10.92 -5.38 7.61
C PRO A 76 -11.03 -6.87 7.97
N ALA A 77 -12.18 -7.28 8.47
CA ALA A 77 -12.48 -8.69 8.74
C ALA A 77 -12.88 -9.44 7.46
N ASP A 78 -13.70 -8.78 6.64
CA ASP A 78 -14.25 -9.36 5.42
C ASP A 78 -13.38 -9.07 4.19
N ALA A 79 -13.61 -9.87 3.14
CA ALA A 79 -13.00 -9.63 1.84
C ALA A 79 -13.50 -8.32 1.21
N VAL A 80 -12.58 -7.57 0.61
CA VAL A 80 -12.88 -6.34 -0.12
C VAL A 80 -13.13 -6.70 -1.58
N MET A 81 -14.36 -6.54 -2.05
CA MET A 81 -14.75 -6.87 -3.43
C MET A 81 -14.07 -5.96 -4.47
N PRO A 82 -13.94 -6.40 -5.74
CA PRO A 82 -13.40 -5.58 -6.82
C PRO A 82 -14.03 -4.18 -6.89
N GLY A 83 -13.18 -3.16 -7.06
CA GLY A 83 -13.56 -1.74 -7.09
C GLY A 83 -14.00 -1.14 -5.75
N LYS A 84 -14.04 -1.93 -4.66
CA LYS A 84 -14.38 -1.43 -3.33
C LYS A 84 -13.16 -0.98 -2.57
N LYS A 85 -13.40 -0.07 -1.63
CA LYS A 85 -12.39 0.48 -0.73
C LYS A 85 -12.38 -0.27 0.59
N GLY A 86 -11.20 -0.37 1.19
CA GLY A 86 -10.99 -0.80 2.56
C GLY A 86 -10.04 0.17 3.27
N LYS A 87 -9.82 -0.07 4.56
CA LYS A 87 -8.86 0.72 5.35
C LYS A 87 -8.11 -0.14 6.36
N ILE A 88 -6.88 0.25 6.65
CA ILE A 88 -6.08 -0.28 7.74
C ILE A 88 -5.82 0.86 8.72
N ASP A 89 -6.43 0.76 9.90
CA ASP A 89 -6.31 1.78 10.94
C ASP A 89 -5.07 1.50 11.79
N VAL A 90 -4.23 2.51 11.97
CA VAL A 90 -2.99 2.46 12.74
C VAL A 90 -3.10 3.47 13.87
N LYS A 91 -3.09 2.99 15.11
CA LYS A 91 -3.08 3.83 16.30
C LYS A 91 -1.73 3.74 17.00
N TYR A 92 -0.96 4.82 16.89
CA TYR A 92 0.34 4.95 17.56
C TYR A 92 0.16 5.45 19.00
N ASN A 93 1.01 4.99 19.93
CA ASN A 93 0.92 5.31 21.36
C ASN A 93 1.44 6.70 21.75
N MET A 94 1.80 7.56 20.79
CA MET A 94 2.30 8.92 21.02
C MET A 94 3.57 8.99 21.89
N ALA A 95 4.46 8.00 21.78
CA ALA A 95 5.77 8.09 22.43
C ALA A 95 6.59 9.26 21.82
N SER A 96 7.16 10.08 22.71
CA SER A 96 7.98 11.26 22.36
C SER A 96 9.11 10.94 21.38
N GLY A 97 9.40 11.91 20.51
CA GLY A 97 10.52 11.85 19.58
C GLY A 97 10.11 11.40 18.17
N PRO A 98 11.09 10.99 17.34
CA PRO A 98 10.85 10.72 15.93
C PRO A 98 10.01 9.44 15.74
N ILE A 99 9.00 9.55 14.87
CA ILE A 99 8.23 8.41 14.38
C ILE A 99 8.91 7.91 13.10
N ARG A 100 9.35 6.66 13.13
CA ARG A 100 9.87 5.92 11.96
C ARG A 100 9.51 4.45 12.12
N LYS A 101 8.30 4.08 11.72
CA LYS A 101 7.77 2.73 11.97
C LYS A 101 7.24 2.12 10.67
N THR A 102 7.36 0.80 10.60
CA THR A 102 6.83 -0.01 9.51
C THR A 102 5.77 -0.95 10.07
N ILE A 103 4.69 -1.10 9.31
CA ILE A 103 3.62 -2.07 9.54
C ILE A 103 3.65 -3.02 8.33
N THR A 104 3.74 -4.32 8.60
CA THR A 104 3.69 -5.35 7.58
C THR A 104 2.26 -5.84 7.46
N VAL A 105 1.70 -5.73 6.26
CA VAL A 105 0.37 -6.21 5.92
C VAL A 105 0.53 -7.46 5.07
N GLU A 106 -0.16 -8.52 5.44
CA GLU A 106 -0.25 -9.76 4.67
C GLU A 106 -1.60 -9.82 3.94
N THR A 107 -1.56 -10.18 2.67
CA THR A 107 -2.71 -10.16 1.76
C THR A 107 -2.56 -11.19 0.65
N ASN A 108 -3.66 -11.56 0.01
CA ASN A 108 -3.64 -12.40 -1.20
C ASN A 108 -3.40 -11.59 -2.50
N ALA A 109 -3.09 -10.30 -2.40
CA ALA A 109 -2.91 -9.43 -3.57
C ALA A 109 -1.72 -9.88 -4.45
N VAL A 110 -1.96 -10.06 -5.75
CA VAL A 110 -0.95 -10.56 -6.69
C VAL A 110 0.07 -9.51 -7.12
N ASN A 111 -0.24 -8.23 -6.92
CA ASN A 111 0.65 -7.12 -7.26
C ASN A 111 1.73 -6.84 -6.18
N TYR A 112 1.81 -7.67 -5.14
CA TYR A 112 2.86 -7.63 -4.14
C TYR A 112 3.54 -9.00 -3.99
N PRO A 113 4.89 -9.07 -4.07
CA PRO A 113 5.62 -10.31 -3.85
C PRO A 113 5.28 -10.92 -2.48
N ASP A 114 5.06 -12.24 -2.47
CA ASP A 114 4.69 -13.02 -1.29
C ASP A 114 3.44 -12.52 -0.53
N GLY A 115 2.63 -11.66 -1.16
CA GLY A 115 1.46 -11.06 -0.51
C GLY A 115 1.81 -10.12 0.63
N ARG A 116 3.03 -9.55 0.66
CA ARG A 116 3.49 -8.68 1.76
C ARG A 116 3.61 -7.23 1.34
N VAL A 117 2.94 -6.35 2.07
CA VAL A 117 2.99 -4.89 1.88
C VAL A 117 3.60 -4.22 3.10
N ALA A 118 4.61 -3.38 2.88
CA ALA A 118 5.16 -2.53 3.92
C ALA A 118 4.47 -1.15 3.91
N LEU A 119 3.71 -0.85 4.96
CA LEU A 119 3.16 0.48 5.23
C LEU A 119 4.10 1.22 6.19
N LYS A 120 4.31 2.51 5.96
CA LYS A 120 5.26 3.32 6.74
C LYS A 120 4.55 4.49 7.40
N ILE A 121 4.87 4.73 8.65
CA ILE A 121 4.49 5.97 9.35
C ILE A 121 5.73 6.75 9.74
N LYS A 122 5.66 8.08 9.53
CA LYS A 122 6.73 9.02 9.89
C LYS A 122 6.16 10.27 10.57
N GLY A 123 7.03 11.04 11.20
CA GLY A 123 6.68 12.27 11.90
C GLY A 123 7.52 12.48 13.16
N GLU A 124 7.03 13.32 14.07
CA GLU A 124 7.66 13.64 15.34
C GLU A 124 6.60 13.95 16.39
N VAL A 125 6.72 13.34 17.56
CA VAL A 125 5.92 13.69 18.74
C VAL A 125 6.72 14.65 19.61
N LEU A 126 6.19 15.86 19.81
CA LEU A 126 6.75 16.91 20.66
C LEU A 126 6.54 16.62 22.15
#